data_AF-A0AA36GXJ8-F1
#
_entry.id   AF-A0AA36GXJ8-F1
#
_cell.length_a   1.000
_cell.length_b   1.000
_cell.length_c   1.000
_cell.angle_alpha   90.00
_cell.angle_beta   90.00
_cell.angle_gamma   90.00
#
_symmetry.space_group_name_H-M   'P 1'
#
loop_
_entity.id
_entity.type
_entity.pdbx_description
1 polymer ?
#
loop_
_entity_poly.entity_id
_entity_poly.type
_entity_poly.pdbx_seq_one_letter_code
_entity_poly.pdbx_strand_id
1 'polypeptide(L)'
;MPLLMTCIVGNYVKAFITLVLVHILPWILDDESPLFVTFIAVELLGFNAVVFGVFCGTVYESTVSALKLAIVLWLILLYFALQSPRINGRYWLVSICHANPIAAFKNIFEALPYFELRGTRVTISTLYAYTDVVTPGSSLIALAIDGICVIGITMIVDNVEWSYVRSRIAALIRRKELEQLKSQTERHSWHQDEEVREGKADIDAEDVAKVWETSGELSVYRFEIRAYPGEVSIILGHPGA
;
A
#
# COMPACT_ATOMS: atom_id res chain seq x y z
N MET A 1 -9.08 -15.52 -1.04
CA MET A 1 -9.34 -15.62 0.42
C MET A 1 -8.55 -16.71 1.18
N PRO A 2 -8.64 -18.03 0.90
CA PRO A 2 -7.97 -19.05 1.72
C PRO A 2 -6.44 -19.01 1.61
N LEU A 3 -5.90 -18.69 0.43
CA LEU A 3 -4.46 -18.55 0.21
C LEU A 3 -3.86 -17.38 1.02
N LEU A 4 -4.54 -16.22 1.00
CA LEU A 4 -4.10 -15.01 1.70
C LEU A 4 -4.05 -15.22 3.22
N MET A 5 -5.08 -15.84 3.79
CA MET A 5 -5.08 -16.20 5.21
C MET A 5 -3.99 -17.21 5.55
N THR A 6 -3.72 -18.17 4.66
CA THR A 6 -2.63 -19.14 4.85
C THR A 6 -1.26 -18.44 4.82
N CYS A 7 -1.06 -17.43 3.96
CA CYS A 7 0.16 -16.63 3.92
C CYS A 7 0.35 -15.80 5.19
N ILE A 8 -0.71 -15.15 5.69
CA ILE A 8 -0.65 -14.37 6.95
C ILE A 8 -0.28 -15.30 8.11
N VAL A 9 -0.99 -16.42 8.26
CA VAL A 9 -0.74 -17.38 9.33
C VAL A 9 0.66 -17.98 9.22
N GLY A 10 1.08 -18.40 8.02
CA GLY A 10 2.40 -19.01 7.80
C GLY A 10 3.55 -18.05 8.09
N ASN A 11 3.44 -16.78 7.66
CA ASN A 11 4.46 -15.77 7.94
C ASN A 11 4.45 -15.35 9.42
N TYR A 12 3.27 -15.28 10.05
CA TYR A 12 3.18 -14.97 11.47
C TYR A 12 3.76 -16.09 12.33
N VAL A 13 3.50 -17.35 12.02
CA VAL A 13 4.10 -18.49 12.75
C VAL A 13 5.62 -18.45 12.68
N LYS A 14 6.21 -18.11 11.52
CA LYS A 14 7.66 -17.93 11.40
C LYS A 14 8.17 -16.79 12.27
N ALA A 15 7.50 -15.63 12.22
CA ALA A 15 7.85 -14.48 13.04
C ALA A 15 7.74 -14.78 14.54
N PHE A 16 6.65 -15.43 14.97
CA PHE A 16 6.41 -15.90 16.33
C PHE A 16 7.53 -16.81 16.81
N ILE A 17 7.90 -17.84 16.03
CA ILE A 17 9.01 -18.75 16.41
C ILE A 17 10.32 -17.97 16.58
N THR A 18 10.62 -17.03 15.67
CA THR A 18 11.84 -16.20 15.79
C THR A 18 11.79 -15.27 17.00
N LEU A 19 10.65 -14.65 17.29
CA LEU A 19 10.50 -13.74 18.41
C LEU A 19 10.55 -14.47 19.74
N VAL A 20 9.91 -15.64 19.85
CA VAL A 20 10.00 -16.54 21.00
C VAL A 20 11.45 -16.96 21.24
N LEU A 21 12.19 -17.38 20.22
CA LEU A 21 13.61 -17.74 20.36
C LEU A 21 14.47 -16.57 20.86
N VAL A 22 14.21 -15.35 20.35
CA VAL A 22 14.92 -14.14 20.77
C VAL A 22 14.52 -13.70 22.19
N HIS A 23 13.27 -13.93 22.61
CA HIS A 23 12.74 -13.49 23.91
C HIS A 23 12.94 -14.51 25.04
N ILE A 24 13.09 -15.80 24.75
CA ILE A 24 13.45 -16.82 25.75
C ILE A 24 14.81 -16.49 26.39
N LEU A 25 15.75 -15.92 25.61
CA LEU A 25 17.10 -15.61 26.10
C LEU A 25 17.10 -14.52 27.20
N PRO A 26 16.42 -13.37 27.04
CA PRO A 26 16.21 -12.41 28.12
C PRO A 26 15.36 -12.93 29.28
N TRP A 27 14.35 -13.78 29.00
CA TRP A 27 13.45 -14.32 30.03
C TRP A 27 14.16 -15.19 31.07
N ILE A 28 15.25 -15.85 30.66
CA ILE A 28 16.10 -16.66 31.54
C ILE A 28 17.06 -15.79 32.37
N LEU A 29 17.32 -14.55 31.93
CA LEU A 29 18.39 -13.70 32.45
C LEU A 29 17.92 -12.60 33.42
N ASP A 30 16.62 -12.30 33.50
CA ASP A 30 16.14 -11.13 34.25
C ASP A 30 14.83 -11.43 35.01
N ASP A 31 14.82 -11.29 36.33
CA ASP A 31 13.67 -11.59 37.21
C ASP A 31 12.84 -10.33 37.55
N GLU A 32 13.31 -9.13 37.17
CA GLU A 32 12.76 -7.87 37.71
C GLU A 32 11.92 -7.04 36.73
N SER A 33 12.02 -7.25 35.42
CA SER A 33 11.28 -6.47 34.42
C SER A 33 9.90 -7.08 34.10
N PRO A 34 8.90 -6.29 33.64
CA PRO A 34 7.57 -6.77 33.26
C PRO A 34 7.60 -7.52 31.92
N LEU A 35 8.50 -8.49 31.80
CA LEU A 35 8.89 -9.20 30.59
C LEU A 35 7.71 -9.77 29.82
N PHE A 36 6.67 -10.21 30.52
CA PHE A 36 5.49 -10.77 29.89
C PHE A 36 4.68 -9.74 29.10
N VAL A 37 4.50 -8.53 29.64
CA VAL A 37 3.76 -7.45 28.94
C VAL A 37 4.57 -6.97 27.74
N THR A 38 5.88 -6.84 27.92
CA THR A 38 6.82 -6.48 26.85
C THR A 38 6.83 -7.53 25.74
N PHE A 39 6.83 -8.81 26.10
CA PHE A 39 6.76 -9.93 25.16
C PHE A 39 5.48 -9.87 24.31
N ILE A 40 4.30 -9.70 24.94
CA ILE A 40 3.03 -9.56 24.21
C ILE A 40 3.06 -8.34 23.28
N ALA A 41 3.61 -7.21 23.73
CA ALA A 41 3.71 -6.01 22.92
C ALA A 41 4.56 -6.24 21.66
N VAL A 42 5.69 -6.93 21.79
CA VAL A 42 6.58 -7.26 20.66
C VAL A 42 5.92 -8.26 19.70
N GLU A 43 5.23 -9.28 20.22
CA GLU A 43 4.46 -10.23 19.40
C GLU A 43 3.37 -9.54 18.58
N LEU A 44 2.61 -8.63 19.20
CA LEU A 44 1.58 -7.85 18.50
C LEU A 44 2.18 -6.88 17.47
N LEU A 45 3.33 -6.27 17.76
CA LEU A 45 4.03 -5.44 16.78
C LEU A 45 4.55 -6.27 15.60
N GLY A 46 5.10 -7.46 15.87
CA GLY A 46 5.55 -8.42 14.86
C GLY A 46 4.39 -8.89 13.98
N PHE A 47 3.23 -9.18 14.58
CA PHE A 47 2.01 -9.46 13.85
C PHE A 47 1.63 -8.33 12.89
N ASN A 48 1.59 -7.09 13.38
CA ASN A 48 1.31 -5.92 12.55
C ASN A 48 2.31 -5.77 11.39
N ALA A 49 3.60 -6.00 11.64
CA ALA A 49 4.65 -5.95 10.62
C ALA A 49 4.43 -7.01 9.52
N VAL A 50 4.08 -8.23 9.91
CA VAL A 50 3.77 -9.32 8.96
C VAL A 50 2.56 -8.95 8.11
N VAL A 51 1.47 -8.48 8.72
CA VAL A 51 0.26 -8.09 8.01
C VAL A 51 0.55 -6.93 7.03
N PHE A 52 1.32 -5.93 7.44
CA PHE A 52 1.77 -4.83 6.56
C PHE A 52 2.62 -5.34 5.39
N GLY A 53 3.50 -6.30 5.62
CA GLY A 53 4.30 -6.93 4.57
C GLY A 53 3.41 -7.66 3.54
N VAL A 54 2.42 -8.42 4.01
CA VAL A 54 1.44 -9.10 3.15
C VAL A 54 0.62 -8.07 2.36
N PHE A 55 0.15 -7.00 3.02
CA PHE A 55 -0.54 -5.90 2.35
C PHE A 55 0.27 -5.32 1.19
N CYS A 56 1.55 -5.00 1.41
CA CYS A 56 2.41 -4.46 0.35
C CYS A 56 2.60 -5.47 -0.80
N GLY A 57 2.64 -6.76 -0.50
CA GLY A 57 2.68 -7.84 -1.49
C GLY A 57 1.40 -7.98 -2.32
N THR A 58 0.24 -7.57 -1.81
CA THR A 58 -1.01 -7.55 -2.60
C THR A 58 -1.05 -6.42 -3.63
N VAL A 59 -0.29 -5.34 -3.41
CA VAL A 59 -0.29 -4.16 -4.30
C VAL A 59 0.72 -4.31 -5.43
N TYR A 60 1.85 -4.98 -5.20
CA TYR A 60 2.92 -5.14 -6.18
C TYR A 60 3.21 -6.61 -6.48
N GLU A 61 3.25 -6.95 -7.77
CA GLU A 61 3.59 -8.29 -8.25
C GLU A 61 5.06 -8.68 -7.99
N SER A 62 5.96 -7.69 -7.91
CA SER A 62 7.39 -7.91 -7.64
C SER A 62 7.71 -7.82 -6.15
N THR A 63 8.34 -8.87 -5.62
CA THR A 63 8.81 -8.94 -4.21
C THR A 63 9.72 -7.76 -3.85
N VAL A 64 10.60 -7.33 -4.75
CA VAL A 64 11.54 -6.23 -4.49
C VAL A 64 10.78 -4.89 -4.37
N SER A 65 9.78 -4.67 -5.21
CA SER A 65 8.95 -3.47 -5.15
C SER A 65 8.07 -3.44 -3.90
N ALA A 66 7.47 -4.58 -3.54
CA ALA A 66 6.70 -4.72 -2.32
C ALA A 66 7.55 -4.45 -1.07
N LEU A 67 8.78 -4.97 -1.02
CA LEU A 67 9.71 -4.72 0.09
C LEU A 67 10.07 -3.23 0.22
N LYS A 68 10.36 -2.55 -0.91
CA LYS A 68 10.64 -1.10 -0.90
C LYS A 68 9.45 -0.31 -0.37
N LEU A 69 8.23 -0.64 -0.80
CA LEU A 69 7.02 -0.01 -0.28
C LEU A 69 6.86 -0.24 1.22
N ALA A 70 7.03 -1.49 1.68
CA ALA A 70 6.91 -1.83 3.09
C ALA A 70 7.89 -1.02 3.95
N ILE A 71 9.15 -0.91 3.54
CA ILE A 71 10.16 -0.10 4.25
C ILE A 71 9.74 1.37 4.30
N VAL A 72 9.31 1.95 3.16
CA VAL A 72 8.89 3.36 3.11
C VAL A 72 7.70 3.61 4.03
N LEU A 73 6.66 2.77 3.97
CA LEU A 73 5.48 2.91 4.84
C LEU A 73 5.85 2.75 6.32
N TRP A 74 6.73 1.79 6.64
CA TRP A 74 7.17 1.59 8.02
C TRP A 74 7.98 2.79 8.56
N LEU A 75 8.82 3.41 7.73
CA LEU A 75 9.54 4.63 8.08
C LEU A 75 8.61 5.82 8.28
N ILE A 76 7.54 5.93 7.49
CA ILE A 76 6.50 6.96 7.67
C ILE A 76 5.78 6.75 9.00
N LEU A 77 5.38 5.52 9.32
CA LEU A 77 4.79 5.18 10.62
C LEU A 77 5.74 5.51 11.77
N LEU A 78 7.04 5.22 11.61
CA LEU A 78 8.05 5.53 12.61
C LEU A 78 8.19 7.05 12.82
N TYR A 79 8.21 7.82 11.74
CA TYR A 79 8.28 9.28 11.81
C TYR A 79 7.11 9.87 12.61
N PHE A 80 5.87 9.44 12.32
CA PHE A 80 4.69 9.88 13.07
C PHE A 80 4.70 9.41 14.52
N ALA A 81 5.24 8.22 14.80
CA ALA A 81 5.39 7.73 16.15
C ALA A 81 6.42 8.53 16.96
N LEU A 82 7.51 8.98 16.34
CA LEU A 82 8.48 9.86 16.99
C LEU A 82 7.86 11.22 17.33
N GLN A 83 7.01 11.74 16.45
CA GLN A 83 6.29 13.00 16.64
C GLN A 83 5.12 12.91 17.63
N SER A 84 4.73 11.70 18.04
CA SER A 84 3.60 11.50 18.95
C SER A 84 3.84 12.17 20.32
N PRO A 85 2.80 12.71 20.96
CA PRO A 85 2.93 13.31 22.29
C PRO A 85 3.33 12.26 23.32
N ARG A 86 4.04 12.69 24.37
CA ARG A 86 4.33 11.84 25.54
C ARG A 86 3.05 11.42 26.24
N ILE A 87 3.12 10.31 26.98
CA ILE A 87 1.97 9.72 27.71
C ILE A 87 1.23 10.67 28.66
N ASN A 88 1.93 11.68 29.22
CA ASN A 88 1.39 12.66 30.16
C ASN A 88 0.80 13.89 29.46
N GLY A 89 0.76 13.88 28.13
CA GLY A 89 0.17 14.94 27.33
C GLY A 89 -1.36 14.92 27.39
N ARG A 90 -1.99 15.53 26.39
CA ARG A 90 -3.45 15.50 26.27
C ARG A 90 -3.91 14.08 25.92
N TYR A 91 -4.61 13.43 26.84
CA TYR A 91 -5.12 12.06 26.72
C TYR A 91 -5.73 11.74 25.35
N TRP A 92 -6.61 12.62 24.87
CA TRP A 92 -7.28 12.46 23.57
C TRP A 92 -6.32 12.44 22.38
N LEU A 93 -5.27 13.26 22.44
CA LEU A 93 -4.32 13.40 21.34
C LEU A 93 -3.40 12.17 21.27
N VAL A 94 -2.99 11.65 22.43
CA VAL A 94 -2.25 10.38 22.55
C VAL A 94 -3.12 9.20 22.06
N SER A 95 -4.41 9.21 22.40
CA SER A 95 -5.36 8.15 21.99
C SER A 95 -5.58 8.13 20.47
N ILE A 96 -5.62 9.28 19.79
CA ILE A 96 -5.72 9.31 18.32
C ILE A 96 -4.43 8.76 17.70
N CYS A 97 -3.27 9.08 18.27
CA CYS A 97 -2.00 8.55 17.79
C CYS A 97 -1.88 7.01 17.94
N HIS A 98 -2.73 6.35 18.73
CA HIS A 98 -2.74 4.88 18.85
C HIS A 98 -3.16 4.15 17.58
N ALA A 99 -3.81 4.82 16.63
CA ALA A 99 -4.09 4.22 15.31
C ALA A 99 -2.80 3.90 14.52
N ASN A 100 -1.64 4.38 14.98
CA ASN A 100 -0.35 3.99 14.46
C ASN A 100 0.25 2.91 15.39
N PRO A 101 0.51 1.69 14.89
CA PRO A 101 0.98 0.59 15.72
C PRO A 101 2.35 0.88 16.37
N ILE A 102 3.22 1.64 15.69
CA ILE A 102 4.53 2.01 16.25
C ILE A 102 4.38 3.01 17.40
N ALA A 103 3.41 3.93 17.30
CA ALA A 103 3.12 4.89 18.37
C ALA A 103 2.46 4.20 19.58
N ALA A 104 1.53 3.27 19.35
CA ALA A 104 0.95 2.45 20.40
C ALA A 104 2.03 1.63 21.12
N PHE A 105 2.95 1.02 20.37
CA PHE A 105 4.09 0.29 20.93
C PHE A 105 5.01 1.20 21.77
N LYS A 106 5.41 2.37 21.24
CA LYS A 106 6.20 3.38 21.97
C LYS A 106 5.53 3.75 23.31
N ASN A 107 4.21 3.96 23.30
CA ASN A 107 3.47 4.35 24.51
C ASN A 107 3.49 3.26 25.60
N ILE A 108 3.56 1.98 25.23
CA ILE A 108 3.72 0.89 26.21
C ILE A 108 5.04 1.08 26.97
N PHE A 109 6.14 1.29 26.26
CA PHE A 109 7.46 1.48 26.87
C PHE A 109 7.58 2.80 27.64
N GLU A 110 6.91 3.87 27.20
CA GLU A 110 6.85 5.11 27.99
C GLU A 110 6.00 4.95 29.27
N ALA A 111 4.99 4.08 29.26
CA ALA A 111 4.13 3.83 30.41
C ALA A 111 4.80 2.95 31.49
N LEU A 112 5.70 2.03 31.12
CA LEU A 112 6.41 1.18 32.09
C LEU A 112 7.12 1.96 33.22
N PRO A 113 8.08 2.87 32.94
CA PRO A 113 8.77 3.62 33.98
C PRO A 113 7.82 4.57 34.71
N TYR A 114 6.74 5.01 34.08
CA TYR A 114 5.75 5.89 34.70
C TYR A 114 4.95 5.18 35.79
N PHE A 115 4.58 3.92 35.57
CA PHE A 115 3.91 3.08 36.56
C PHE A 115 4.85 2.73 37.72
N GLU A 116 6.11 2.44 37.43
CA GLU A 116 7.15 2.21 38.44
C GLU A 116 7.37 3.44 39.33
N LEU A 117 7.45 4.63 38.74
CA LEU A 117 7.57 5.90 39.48
C LEU A 117 6.37 6.18 40.41
N ARG A 118 5.19 5.65 40.08
CA ARG A 118 3.99 5.74 40.92
C ARG A 118 3.85 4.58 41.92
N GLY A 119 4.86 3.71 42.01
CA GLY A 119 4.92 2.62 42.97
C GLY A 119 4.07 1.40 42.61
N THR A 120 3.52 1.33 41.38
CA THR A 120 2.73 0.17 40.93
C THR A 120 3.53 -0.59 39.87
N ARG A 121 3.96 -1.81 40.18
CA ARG A 121 4.62 -2.67 39.17
C ARG A 121 3.65 -3.01 38.06
N VAL A 122 4.12 -2.99 36.81
CA VAL A 122 3.31 -3.35 35.65
C VAL A 122 3.17 -4.88 35.59
N THR A 123 1.95 -5.35 35.79
CA THR A 123 1.54 -6.75 35.69
C THR A 123 0.22 -6.81 34.92
N ILE A 124 -0.20 -8.00 34.49
CA ILE A 124 -1.46 -8.17 33.75
C ILE A 124 -2.66 -7.59 34.54
N SER A 125 -2.68 -7.79 35.86
CA SER A 125 -3.73 -7.26 36.74
C SER A 125 -3.70 -5.75 36.92
N THR A 126 -2.54 -5.11 36.77
CA THR A 126 -2.36 -3.66 36.98
C THR A 126 -2.31 -2.86 35.68
N LEU A 127 -2.53 -3.50 34.53
CA LEU A 127 -2.50 -2.88 33.21
C LEU A 127 -3.41 -1.65 33.05
N TYR A 128 -4.48 -1.57 33.84
CA TYR A 128 -5.49 -0.49 33.81
C TYR A 128 -5.54 0.31 35.12
N ALA A 129 -4.46 0.32 35.91
CA ALA A 129 -4.48 0.92 37.25
C ALA A 129 -4.73 2.43 37.28
N TYR A 130 -4.42 3.15 36.20
CA TYR A 130 -4.53 4.61 36.12
C TYR A 130 -5.49 5.04 35.01
N THR A 131 -6.34 6.03 35.28
CA THR A 131 -7.31 6.57 34.29
C THR A 131 -6.94 7.96 33.78
N ASP A 132 -5.94 8.60 34.39
CA ASP A 132 -5.47 9.93 34.06
C ASP A 132 -4.43 9.94 32.93
N VAL A 133 -3.82 8.78 32.67
CA VAL A 133 -2.86 8.57 31.59
C VAL A 133 -3.31 7.43 30.69
N VAL A 134 -2.76 7.41 29.48
CA VAL A 134 -2.98 6.30 28.56
C VAL A 134 -2.29 5.05 29.10
N THR A 135 -3.09 4.03 29.36
CA THR A 135 -2.62 2.80 29.99
C THR A 135 -1.91 1.86 28.99
N PRO A 136 -0.90 1.08 29.43
CA PRO A 136 -0.29 0.08 28.58
C PRO A 136 -1.33 -0.94 28.07
N GLY A 137 -2.37 -1.23 28.86
CA GLY A 137 -3.48 -2.08 28.43
C GLY A 137 -4.24 -1.52 27.22
N SER A 138 -4.58 -0.24 27.24
CA SER A 138 -5.24 0.41 26.10
C SER A 138 -4.38 0.42 24.84
N SER A 139 -3.06 0.55 24.97
CA SER A 139 -2.13 0.49 23.84
C SER A 139 -1.99 -0.92 23.27
N LEU A 140 -2.04 -1.96 24.11
CA LEU A 140 -2.07 -3.36 23.65
C LEU A 140 -3.35 -3.68 22.86
N ILE A 141 -4.50 -3.19 23.34
CA ILE A 141 -5.77 -3.33 22.61
C ILE A 141 -5.69 -2.63 21.26
N ALA A 142 -5.12 -1.41 21.22
CA ALA A 142 -4.96 -0.67 19.96
C ALA A 142 -4.09 -1.45 18.96
N LEU A 143 -2.96 -2.00 19.38
CA LEU A 143 -2.10 -2.86 18.53
C LEU A 143 -2.85 -4.07 17.95
N ALA A 144 -3.70 -4.72 18.75
CA ALA A 144 -4.49 -5.85 18.28
C ALA A 144 -5.56 -5.42 17.27
N ILE A 145 -6.24 -4.29 17.53
CA ILE A 145 -7.25 -3.72 16.62
C ILE A 145 -6.60 -3.30 15.30
N ASP A 146 -5.44 -2.63 15.33
CA ASP A 146 -4.71 -2.23 14.12
C ASP A 146 -4.44 -3.43 13.22
N GLY A 147 -3.95 -4.53 13.79
CA GLY A 147 -3.68 -5.75 13.02
C GLY A 147 -4.93 -6.32 12.36
N ILE A 148 -6.06 -6.38 13.09
CA ILE A 148 -7.35 -6.84 12.54
C ILE A 148 -7.83 -5.90 11.43
N CYS A 149 -7.72 -4.58 11.63
CA CYS A 149 -8.10 -3.58 10.65
C CYS A 149 -7.28 -3.69 9.36
N VAL A 150 -5.95 -3.83 9.46
CA VAL A 150 -5.10 -3.99 8.28
C VAL A 150 -5.38 -5.32 7.58
N ILE A 151 -5.72 -6.40 8.28
CA ILE A 151 -6.20 -7.64 7.65
C ILE A 151 -7.46 -7.37 6.83
N GLY A 152 -8.45 -6.68 7.42
CA GLY A 152 -9.69 -6.32 6.74
C GLY A 152 -9.43 -5.47 5.47
N ILE A 153 -8.57 -4.45 5.58
CA ILE A 153 -8.17 -3.62 4.43
C ILE A 153 -7.47 -4.48 3.37
N THR A 154 -6.56 -5.36 3.78
CA THR A 154 -5.83 -6.26 2.87
C THR A 154 -6.79 -7.17 2.11
N MET A 155 -7.81 -7.73 2.79
CA MET A 155 -8.85 -8.52 2.14
C MET A 155 -9.66 -7.69 1.15
N ILE A 156 -9.99 -6.44 1.48
CA ILE A 156 -10.71 -5.55 0.56
C ILE A 156 -9.86 -5.29 -0.68
N VAL A 157 -8.58 -4.96 -0.50
CA VAL A 157 -7.64 -4.68 -1.60
C VAL A 157 -7.40 -5.91 -2.48
N ASP A 158 -7.31 -7.11 -1.90
CA ASP A 158 -7.17 -8.38 -2.64
C ASP A 158 -8.39 -8.68 -3.53
N ASN A 159 -9.58 -8.21 -3.14
CA ASN A 159 -10.80 -8.36 -3.93
C ASN A 159 -10.99 -7.26 -4.99
N VAL A 160 -10.17 -6.20 -4.98
CA VAL A 160 -10.24 -5.14 -5.99
C VAL A 160 -9.41 -5.55 -7.20
N GLU A 161 -10.05 -5.62 -8.37
CA GLU A 161 -9.34 -5.80 -9.64
C GLU A 161 -8.49 -4.56 -9.96
N TRP A 162 -7.22 -4.60 -9.53
CA TRP A 162 -6.25 -3.54 -9.76
C TRP A 162 -6.04 -3.21 -11.25
N SER A 163 -6.26 -4.18 -12.13
CA SER A 163 -6.24 -4.00 -13.59
C SER A 163 -7.29 -2.98 -14.06
N TYR A 164 -8.49 -3.02 -13.50
CA TYR A 164 -9.58 -2.07 -13.82
C TYR A 164 -9.30 -0.67 -13.26
N VAL A 165 -8.72 -0.57 -12.07
CA VAL A 165 -8.33 0.72 -11.48
C VAL A 165 -7.20 1.36 -12.28
N ARG A 166 -6.18 0.58 -12.64
CA ARG A 166 -5.04 1.05 -13.42
C ARG A 166 -5.45 1.50 -14.83
N SER A 167 -6.36 0.76 -15.48
CA SER A 167 -6.86 1.14 -16.81
C SER A 167 -7.68 2.44 -16.78
N ARG A 168 -8.46 2.69 -15.72
CA ARG A 168 -9.17 3.97 -15.53
C ARG A 168 -8.23 5.15 -15.30
N ILE A 169 -7.22 4.99 -14.45
CA ILE A 169 -6.24 6.04 -14.19
C ILE A 169 -5.45 6.35 -15.47
N ALA A 170 -5.01 5.32 -16.19
CA ALA A 170 -4.37 5.48 -17.49
C ALA A 170 -5.29 6.19 -18.50
N ALA A 171 -6.58 5.84 -18.56
CA ALA A 171 -7.53 6.52 -19.44
C ALA A 171 -7.73 8.01 -19.10
N LEU A 172 -7.68 8.39 -17.82
CA LEU A 172 -7.77 9.79 -17.39
C LEU A 172 -6.52 10.59 -17.73
N ILE A 173 -5.33 10.00 -17.59
CA ILE A 173 -4.06 10.61 -18.00
C ILE A 173 -4.04 10.78 -19.52
N ARG A 174 -4.45 9.74 -20.27
CA ARG A 174 -4.56 9.77 -21.73
C ARG A 174 -5.50 10.87 -22.22
N ARG A 175 -6.65 11.11 -21.58
CA ARG A 175 -7.54 12.21 -21.98
C ARG A 175 -6.83 13.55 -21.90
N LYS A 176 -6.04 13.78 -20.83
CA LYS A 176 -5.26 15.01 -20.68
C LYS A 176 -4.16 15.14 -21.73
N GLU A 177 -3.44 14.05 -22.04
CA GLU A 177 -2.41 14.04 -23.09
C GLU A 177 -3.02 14.22 -24.49
N LEU A 178 -4.16 13.59 -24.78
CA LEU A 178 -4.89 13.76 -26.05
C LEU A 178 -5.37 15.20 -26.22
N GLU A 179 -5.90 15.82 -25.17
CA GLU A 179 -6.32 17.22 -25.18
C GLU A 179 -5.12 18.16 -25.42
N GLN A 180 -3.97 17.87 -24.81
CA GLN A 180 -2.73 18.61 -25.05
C GLN A 180 -2.19 18.43 -26.49
N LEU A 181 -2.19 17.22 -27.03
CA LEU A 181 -1.77 16.94 -28.41
C LEU A 181 -2.72 17.58 -29.43
N LYS A 182 -4.04 17.54 -29.18
CA LYS A 182 -5.02 18.26 -30.02
C LYS A 182 -4.78 19.77 -30.03
N SER A 183 -4.32 20.35 -28.92
CA SER A 183 -4.01 21.78 -28.84
C SER A 183 -2.70 22.18 -29.54
N GLN A 184 -1.79 21.23 -29.81
CA GLN A 184 -0.46 21.49 -30.36
C GLN A 184 -0.35 21.29 -31.88
N THR A 185 -1.35 20.74 -32.57
CA THR A 185 -1.17 20.25 -33.95
C THR A 185 -2.24 20.77 -34.91
N GLU A 186 -2.01 21.98 -35.43
CA GLU A 186 -2.42 22.44 -36.77
C GLU A 186 -1.37 22.01 -37.84
N ARG A 187 -0.87 20.78 -37.81
CA ARG A 187 0.10 20.31 -38.83
C ARG A 187 -0.50 19.28 -39.77
N HIS A 188 -0.38 19.62 -41.05
CA HIS A 188 -0.54 18.86 -42.29
C HIS A 188 -0.49 17.34 -42.13
N SER A 189 -1.57 16.68 -42.59
CA SER A 189 -1.63 15.22 -42.76
C SER A 189 -0.71 14.81 -43.92
N TRP A 190 0.00 13.70 -43.73
CA TRP A 190 0.94 13.14 -44.72
C TRP A 190 0.23 12.66 -46.00
N HIS A 191 -1.10 12.48 -45.96
CA HIS A 191 -1.92 12.09 -47.11
C HIS A 191 -2.51 13.28 -47.89
N GLN A 192 -2.23 14.52 -47.50
CA GLN A 192 -2.73 15.70 -48.24
C GLN A 192 -1.94 16.02 -49.51
N ASP A 193 -0.79 15.37 -49.74
CA ASP A 193 0.04 15.58 -50.93
C ASP A 193 -0.25 14.57 -52.07
N GLU A 194 -1.13 13.58 -51.84
CA GLU A 194 -1.60 12.69 -52.91
C GLU A 194 -2.83 13.29 -53.58
N GLU A 195 -2.79 13.35 -54.92
CA GLU A 195 -3.82 13.93 -55.78
C GLU A 195 -5.23 13.63 -55.29
N VAL A 196 -6.00 14.69 -55.02
CA VAL A 196 -7.42 14.61 -54.65
C VAL A 196 -8.17 13.92 -55.79
N ARG A 197 -8.38 12.61 -55.65
CA ARG A 197 -9.21 11.86 -56.59
C ARG A 197 -10.65 12.33 -56.46
N GLU A 198 -11.32 12.54 -57.58
CA GLU A 198 -12.70 13.07 -57.62
C GLU A 198 -13.76 12.10 -57.06
N GLY A 199 -13.38 10.85 -56.74
CA GLY A 199 -14.28 9.82 -56.22
C GLY A 199 -14.37 9.82 -54.69
N LYS A 200 -15.51 9.36 -54.15
CA LYS A 200 -15.67 9.12 -52.72
C LYS A 200 -14.93 7.84 -52.31
N ALA A 201 -14.16 7.88 -51.23
CA ALA A 201 -13.53 6.69 -50.65
C ALA A 201 -14.61 5.75 -50.06
N ASP A 202 -14.40 4.44 -50.20
CA ASP A 202 -15.26 3.41 -49.60
C ASP A 202 -14.94 3.24 -48.10
N ILE A 203 -13.67 3.44 -47.74
CA ILE A 203 -13.20 3.48 -46.36
C ILE A 203 -12.54 4.83 -46.15
N ASP A 204 -13.02 5.60 -45.17
CA ASP A 204 -12.45 6.87 -44.75
C ASP A 204 -12.46 6.87 -43.22
N ALA A 205 -11.29 6.63 -42.64
CA ALA A 205 -11.09 6.56 -41.19
C ALA A 205 -10.05 7.60 -40.79
N GLU A 206 -10.51 8.67 -40.16
CA GLU A 206 -9.68 9.76 -39.66
C GLU A 206 -9.43 9.60 -38.15
N ASP A 207 -8.34 10.20 -37.65
CA ASP A 207 -8.00 10.24 -36.22
C ASP A 207 -7.89 8.84 -35.54
N VAL A 208 -7.50 7.79 -36.27
CA VAL A 208 -7.39 6.44 -35.71
C VAL A 208 -6.17 6.34 -34.78
N ALA A 209 -6.37 5.76 -33.59
CA ALA A 209 -5.30 5.56 -32.62
C ALA A 209 -5.16 4.08 -32.26
N LYS A 210 -3.92 3.60 -32.19
CA LYS A 210 -3.59 2.26 -31.70
C LYS A 210 -3.08 2.35 -30.27
N VAL A 211 -3.70 1.60 -29.39
CA VAL A 211 -3.31 1.46 -27.98
C VAL A 211 -2.95 0.01 -27.71
N TRP A 212 -1.80 -0.22 -27.10
CA TRP A 212 -1.41 -1.56 -26.66
C TRP A 212 -2.31 -2.02 -25.51
N GLU A 213 -2.91 -3.21 -25.62
CA GLU A 213 -3.82 -3.74 -24.59
C GLU A 213 -3.11 -4.00 -23.26
N THR A 214 -1.84 -4.39 -23.30
CA THR A 214 -1.05 -4.82 -22.14
C THR A 214 -0.37 -3.66 -21.41
N SER A 215 0.35 -2.80 -22.13
CA SER A 215 1.03 -1.64 -21.53
C SER A 215 0.13 -0.42 -21.43
N GLY A 216 -0.92 -0.37 -22.26
CA GLY A 216 -1.75 0.81 -22.38
C GLY A 216 -1.05 2.00 -23.05
N GLU A 217 0.09 1.77 -23.69
CA GLU A 217 0.86 2.80 -24.37
C GLU A 217 0.24 3.13 -25.74
N LEU A 218 0.26 4.42 -26.09
CA LEU A 218 -0.21 4.92 -27.38
C LEU A 218 0.88 4.64 -28.43
N SER A 219 0.66 3.61 -29.25
CA SER A 219 1.61 3.16 -30.27
C SER A 219 1.52 4.02 -31.53
N VAL A 220 0.29 4.41 -31.91
CA VAL A 220 0.03 5.24 -33.11
C VAL A 220 -1.08 6.22 -32.78
N TYR A 221 -0.92 7.48 -33.17
CA TYR A 221 -1.90 8.55 -32.95
C TYR A 221 -2.21 9.26 -34.27
N ARG A 222 -3.49 9.55 -34.51
CA ARG A 222 -4.01 10.22 -35.72
C ARG A 222 -3.57 9.56 -37.04
N PHE A 223 -3.76 8.25 -37.12
CA PHE A 223 -3.62 7.54 -38.39
C PHE A 223 -4.87 7.80 -39.24
N GLU A 224 -4.66 8.21 -40.48
CA GLU A 224 -5.72 8.41 -41.47
C GLU A 224 -5.63 7.29 -42.49
N ILE A 225 -6.74 6.61 -42.76
CA ILE A 225 -6.84 5.56 -43.77
C ILE A 225 -7.94 5.94 -44.74
N ARG A 226 -7.57 6.05 -46.02
CA ARG A 226 -8.53 6.15 -47.12
C ARG A 226 -8.31 5.01 -48.10
N ALA A 227 -9.38 4.27 -48.41
CA ALA A 227 -9.36 3.23 -49.44
C ALA A 227 -10.47 3.51 -50.46
N TYR A 228 -10.13 3.55 -51.74
CA TYR A 228 -11.07 3.77 -52.84
C TYR A 228 -11.56 2.43 -53.42
N PRO A 229 -12.67 2.43 -54.20
CA PRO A 229 -13.19 1.21 -54.80
C PRO A 229 -12.13 0.42 -55.59
N GLY A 230 -11.93 -0.85 -55.22
CA GLY A 230 -10.93 -1.74 -55.83
C GLY A 230 -9.54 -1.71 -55.18
N GLU A 231 -9.34 -0.88 -54.15
CA GLU A 231 -8.09 -0.84 -53.37
C GLU A 231 -8.20 -1.66 -52.09
N VAL A 232 -7.04 -2.14 -51.62
CA VAL A 232 -6.90 -2.84 -50.33
C VAL A 232 -5.87 -2.11 -49.50
N SER A 233 -6.31 -1.42 -48.45
CA SER A 233 -5.39 -0.82 -47.47
C SER A 233 -4.93 -1.89 -46.47
N ILE A 234 -3.62 -2.16 -46.44
CA ILE A 234 -3.00 -3.12 -45.52
C ILE A 234 -2.07 -2.35 -44.59
N ILE A 235 -2.31 -2.46 -43.27
CA ILE A 235 -1.40 -1.92 -42.26
C ILE A 235 -0.30 -2.96 -42.02
N LEU A 236 0.87 -2.74 -42.60
CA LEU A 236 2.07 -3.55 -42.34
C LEU A 236 2.88 -2.91 -41.22
N GLY A 237 2.66 -3.36 -39.99
CA GLY A 237 3.46 -2.94 -38.84
C GLY A 237 4.72 -3.78 -38.66
N HIS A 238 5.86 -3.14 -38.39
CA HIS A 238 7.03 -3.85 -37.89
C HIS A 238 6.78 -4.27 -36.42
N PRO A 239 7.13 -5.49 -35.99
CA PRO A 239 7.00 -5.91 -34.60
C PRO A 239 8.10 -5.23 -33.77
N GLY A 240 7.94 -3.94 -33.48
CA GLY A 240 8.91 -3.15 -32.73
C GLY A 240 8.71 -1.65 -32.90
N ALA A 241 7.60 -1.13 -32.36
CA ALA A 241 7.41 0.28 -31.99
C ALA A 241 6.27 0.37 -30.95
#